data_AF-A0A258QYI1-F1
#
_entry.id   AF-A0A258QYI1-F1
#
_cell.length_a   1.000
_cell.length_b   1.000
_cell.length_c   1.000
_cell.angle_alpha   90.00
_cell.angle_beta   90.00
_cell.angle_gamma   90.00
#
_symmetry.space_group_name_H-M   'P 1'
#
loop_
_entity.id
_entity.type
_entity.pdbx_description
1 polymer ?
#
loop_
_entity_poly.entity_id
_entity_poly.type
_entity_poly.pdbx_seq_one_letter_code
_entity_poly.pdbx_strand_id
1 'polypeptide(L)'
;RLLIPLYLVNHGLLAKPSLYLSDYFERNRASYYDALMRVRVSNDLIHWVRFFLSGVAETATKGRDVFRKILTLRTEVEHAVLSLGKRAPNARLMLNLLYRKPMVSATDIEVALSVSTPTANALIRDMENLGIVTEITGQQRGRVFAFDRYLSLFVS
;
A
#
# COMPACT_ATOMS: atom_id res chain seq x y z
N ARG A 1 8.28 19.74 -0.41
CA ARG A 1 7.18 18.99 0.26
C ARG A 1 7.71 17.90 1.22
N LEU A 2 8.89 17.32 0.99
CA LEU A 2 9.47 16.24 1.82
C LEU A 2 9.88 16.67 3.24
N LEU A 3 10.19 17.95 3.45
CA LEU A 3 10.55 18.48 4.77
C LEU A 3 9.39 18.42 5.78
N ILE A 4 8.13 18.51 5.33
CA ILE A 4 6.95 18.49 6.20
C ILE A 4 6.83 17.17 6.96
N PRO A 5 6.74 15.99 6.30
CA PRO A 5 6.66 14.73 7.02
C PRO A 5 7.92 14.45 7.86
N LEU A 6 9.11 14.88 7.42
CA LEU A 6 10.34 14.74 8.22
C LEU A 6 10.30 15.60 9.49
N TYR A 7 9.81 16.84 9.40
CA TYR A 7 9.63 17.72 10.54
C TYR A 7 8.67 17.11 11.56
N LEU A 8 7.53 16.56 11.10
CA LEU A 8 6.57 15.87 11.97
C LEU A 8 7.20 14.65 12.66
N VAL A 9 8.04 13.89 11.96
CA VAL A 9 8.79 12.77 12.55
C VAL A 9 9.78 13.25 13.61
N ASN A 10 10.57 14.29 13.30
CA ASN A 10 11.53 14.87 14.24
C ASN A 10 10.87 15.39 15.52
N HIS A 11 9.64 15.90 15.41
CA HIS A 11 8.85 16.37 16.55
C HIS A 11 7.98 15.29 17.20
N GLY A 12 8.12 14.02 16.82
CA GLY A 12 7.41 12.90 17.44
C GLY A 12 5.92 12.81 17.12
N LEU A 13 5.42 13.63 16.19
CA LEU A 13 4.02 13.60 15.75
C LEU A 13 3.73 12.44 14.79
N LEU A 14 4.77 11.90 14.14
CA LEU A 14 4.69 10.72 13.30
C LEU A 14 5.85 9.76 13.62
N ALA A 15 5.58 8.45 13.70
CA ALA A 15 6.63 7.46 13.88
C ALA A 15 7.42 7.18 12.57
N LYS A 16 6.78 7.40 11.42
CA LYS A 16 7.35 7.22 10.07
C LYS A 16 6.78 8.31 9.14
N PRO A 17 7.48 8.68 8.06
CA PRO A 17 7.01 9.71 7.12
C PRO A 17 5.91 9.16 6.19
N SER A 18 4.80 8.67 6.76
CA SER A 18 3.70 8.01 6.04
C SER A 18 2.61 8.96 5.55
N LEU A 19 2.66 10.25 5.91
CA LEU A 19 1.67 11.24 5.52
C LEU A 19 2.01 11.86 4.16
N TYR A 20 1.29 11.45 3.10
CA TYR A 20 1.54 11.91 1.73
C TYR A 20 0.69 13.14 1.34
N LEU A 21 0.98 14.29 1.97
CA LEU A 21 0.29 15.57 1.73
C LEU A 21 0.34 16.07 0.27
N SER A 22 1.30 15.60 -0.51
CA SER A 22 1.46 15.99 -1.91
C SER A 22 0.23 15.67 -2.75
N ASP A 23 -0.45 14.55 -2.48
CA ASP A 23 -1.69 14.16 -3.16
C ASP A 23 -2.81 15.18 -2.95
N TYR A 24 -3.01 15.66 -1.71
CA TYR A 24 -3.97 16.71 -1.42
C TYR A 24 -3.63 18.02 -2.16
N PHE A 25 -2.35 18.43 -2.18
CA PHE A 25 -1.97 19.65 -2.89
C PHE A 25 -2.10 19.54 -4.40
N GLU A 26 -1.86 18.37 -4.98
CA GLU A 26 -2.00 18.19 -6.43
C GLU A 26 -3.47 18.22 -6.86
N ARG A 27 -4.37 17.58 -6.08
CA ARG A 27 -5.81 17.69 -6.30
C ARG A 27 -6.36 19.10 -6.11
N ASN A 28 -5.76 19.88 -5.20
CA ASN A 28 -6.18 21.24 -4.85
C ASN A 28 -5.19 22.30 -5.36
N ARG A 29 -4.61 22.08 -6.54
CA ARG A 29 -3.47 22.88 -7.04
C ARG A 29 -3.74 24.38 -7.11
N ALA A 30 -4.91 24.78 -7.61
CA ALA A 30 -5.31 26.18 -7.68
C ALA A 30 -5.38 26.81 -6.28
N SER A 31 -6.14 26.19 -5.37
CA SER A 31 -6.28 26.63 -3.98
C SER A 31 -4.94 26.68 -3.23
N TYR A 32 -4.02 25.75 -3.52
CA TYR A 32 -2.67 25.75 -2.96
C TYR A 32 -1.87 26.99 -3.39
N TYR A 33 -1.88 27.34 -4.68
CA TYR A 33 -1.19 28.54 -5.17
C TYR A 33 -1.87 29.82 -4.70
N ASP A 34 -3.21 29.87 -4.68
CA ASP A 34 -3.97 31.01 -4.17
C ASP A 34 -3.67 31.27 -2.70
N ALA A 35 -3.62 30.21 -1.88
CA ALA A 35 -3.30 30.34 -0.46
C ALA A 35 -1.88 30.87 -0.24
N LEU A 36 -0.90 30.46 -1.05
CA LEU A 36 0.46 31.02 -0.99
C LEU A 36 0.53 32.47 -1.48
N MET A 37 -0.22 32.81 -2.53
CA MET A 37 -0.27 34.18 -3.05
C MET A 37 -0.89 35.15 -2.04
N ARG A 38 -1.93 34.74 -1.31
CA ARG A 38 -2.52 35.54 -0.22
C ARG A 38 -1.52 35.83 0.90
N VAL A 39 -0.68 34.87 1.27
CA VAL A 39 0.40 35.13 2.23
C VAL A 39 1.35 36.20 1.69
N ARG A 40 1.75 36.10 0.43
CA ARG A 40 2.68 37.06 -0.20
C ARG A 40 2.11 38.48 -0.29
N VAL A 41 0.84 38.61 -0.67
CA VAL A 41 0.23 39.91 -1.01
C VAL A 41 -0.39 40.60 0.21
N SER A 42 -1.00 39.84 1.11
CA SER A 42 -1.79 40.39 2.23
C SER A 42 -1.37 39.87 3.60
N ASN A 43 -0.24 39.16 3.70
CA ASN A 43 0.26 38.55 4.95
C ASN A 43 -0.77 37.63 5.64
N ASP A 44 -1.68 37.03 4.87
CA ASP A 44 -2.76 36.18 5.39
C ASP A 44 -2.25 34.75 5.65
N LEU A 45 -1.41 34.62 6.67
CA LEU A 45 -0.85 33.34 7.11
C LEU A 45 -1.94 32.41 7.66
N ILE A 46 -3.01 32.97 8.25
CA ILE A 46 -4.10 32.20 8.85
C ILE A 46 -4.81 31.38 7.76
N HIS A 47 -5.08 31.97 6.60
CA HIS A 47 -5.69 31.26 5.48
C HIS A 47 -4.82 30.08 5.02
N TRP A 48 -3.51 30.30 4.88
CA TRP A 48 -2.56 29.24 4.52
C TRP A 48 -2.53 28.10 5.56
N VAL A 49 -2.47 28.42 6.85
CA VAL A 49 -2.47 27.42 7.93
C VAL A 49 -3.77 26.62 7.93
N ARG A 50 -4.94 27.25 7.73
CA ARG A 50 -6.22 26.54 7.62
C ARG A 50 -6.25 25.58 6.43
N PHE A 51 -5.78 26.03 5.26
CA PHE A 51 -5.67 25.19 4.07
C PHE A 51 -4.76 23.98 4.32
N PHE A 52 -3.59 24.23 4.94
CA PHE A 52 -2.63 23.18 5.27
C PHE A 52 -3.20 22.15 6.25
N LEU A 53 -3.80 22.59 7.35
CA LEU A 53 -4.39 21.70 8.36
C LEU A 53 -5.56 20.87 7.80
N SER A 54 -6.34 21.45 6.89
CA SER A 54 -7.39 20.70 6.17
C SER A 54 -6.78 19.57 5.34
N GLY A 55 -5.69 19.84 4.62
CA GLY A 55 -4.94 18.81 3.89
C GLY A 55 -4.35 17.73 4.78
N VAL A 56 -3.84 18.09 5.96
CA VAL A 56 -3.35 17.13 6.96
C VAL A 56 -4.49 16.23 7.43
N ALA A 57 -5.62 16.81 7.82
CA ALA A 57 -6.79 16.06 8.32
C ALA A 57 -7.34 15.10 7.26
N GLU A 58 -7.48 15.53 6.01
CA GLU A 58 -7.97 14.68 4.92
C GLU A 58 -6.98 13.54 4.63
N THR A 59 -5.69 13.84 4.50
CA THR A 59 -4.66 12.83 4.19
C THR A 59 -4.53 11.81 5.31
N ALA A 60 -4.59 12.25 6.58
CA ALA A 60 -4.55 11.37 7.74
C ALA A 60 -5.78 10.46 7.80
N THR A 61 -6.96 10.99 7.49
CA THR A 61 -8.22 10.22 7.44
C THR A 61 -8.14 9.16 6.36
N LYS A 62 -7.73 9.52 5.13
CA LYS A 62 -7.53 8.58 4.02
C LYS A 62 -6.53 7.48 4.38
N GLY A 63 -5.37 7.85 4.93
CA GLY A 63 -4.36 6.89 5.37
C GLY A 63 -4.87 5.91 6.42
N ARG A 64 -5.64 6.40 7.42
CA ARG A 64 -6.27 5.56 8.44
C ARG A 64 -7.27 4.58 7.83
N ASP A 65 -8.08 5.04 6.89
CA ASP A 65 -9.13 4.21 6.29
C ASP A 65 -8.52 3.13 5.39
N VAL A 66 -7.49 3.46 4.59
CA VAL A 66 -6.69 2.47 3.84
C VAL A 66 -6.05 1.46 4.78
N PHE A 67 -5.43 1.91 5.88
CA PHE A 67 -4.83 1.00 6.86
C PHE A 67 -5.85 0.03 7.47
N ARG A 68 -7.05 0.51 7.80
CA ARG A 68 -8.15 -0.35 8.30
C ARG A 68 -8.58 -1.39 7.27
N LYS A 69 -8.67 -1.01 5.99
CA LYS A 69 -8.97 -1.96 4.89
C LYS A 69 -7.85 -3.01 4.76
N ILE A 70 -6.58 -2.60 4.85
CA ILE A 70 -5.44 -3.52 4.82
C ILE A 70 -5.48 -4.52 5.97
N LEU A 71 -5.78 -4.06 7.20
CA LEU A 71 -5.90 -4.96 8.35
C LEU A 71 -7.03 -5.98 8.17
N THR A 72 -8.16 -5.53 7.63
CA THR A 72 -9.31 -6.41 7.34
C THR A 72 -8.95 -7.46 6.30
N LEU A 73 -8.37 -7.03 5.16
CA LEU A 73 -7.89 -7.93 4.11
C LEU A 73 -6.87 -8.91 4.66
N ARG A 74 -5.96 -8.43 5.50
CA ARG A 74 -4.94 -9.26 6.14
C ARG A 74 -5.59 -10.38 6.94
N THR A 75 -6.45 -10.06 7.90
CA THR A 75 -7.13 -11.08 8.71
C THR A 75 -7.87 -12.10 7.83
N GLU A 76 -8.55 -11.65 6.78
CA GLU A 76 -9.27 -12.52 5.86
C GLU A 76 -8.36 -13.51 5.12
N VAL A 77 -7.32 -13.02 4.43
CA VAL A 77 -6.41 -13.90 3.67
C VAL A 77 -5.56 -14.76 4.59
N GLU A 78 -5.23 -14.24 5.78
CA GLU A 78 -4.51 -14.96 6.80
C GLU A 78 -5.30 -16.15 7.32
N HIS A 79 -6.63 -16.02 7.43
CA HIS A 79 -7.53 -17.13 7.78
C HIS A 79 -7.72 -18.09 6.61
N ALA A 80 -7.90 -17.59 5.38
CA ALA A 80 -8.07 -18.40 4.18
C ALA A 80 -6.89 -19.37 3.96
N VAL A 81 -5.66 -18.91 4.18
CA VAL A 81 -4.46 -19.74 4.03
C VAL A 81 -4.37 -20.89 5.05
N LEU A 82 -5.05 -20.81 6.20
CA LEU A 82 -5.07 -21.91 7.17
C LEU A 82 -5.77 -23.16 6.63
N SER A 83 -6.70 -23.02 5.67
CA SER A 83 -7.41 -24.16 5.07
C SER A 83 -6.49 -25.07 4.23
N LEU A 84 -5.28 -24.62 3.88
CA LEU A 84 -4.30 -25.36 3.07
C LEU A 84 -3.57 -26.47 3.86
N GLY A 85 -3.88 -26.67 5.14
CA GLY A 85 -3.35 -27.75 5.97
C GLY A 85 -1.82 -27.79 5.99
N LYS A 86 -1.21 -28.87 5.49
CA LYS A 86 0.26 -29.05 5.46
C LYS A 86 1.00 -27.95 4.69
N ARG A 87 0.35 -27.25 3.75
CA ARG A 87 0.96 -26.16 2.97
C ARG A 87 0.79 -24.78 3.60
N ALA A 88 -0.02 -24.65 4.65
CA ALA A 88 -0.28 -23.37 5.32
C ALA A 88 1.00 -22.61 5.75
N PRO A 89 2.08 -23.26 6.25
CA PRO A 89 3.31 -22.55 6.60
C PRO A 89 3.96 -21.84 5.41
N ASN A 90 4.09 -22.52 4.26
CA ASN A 90 4.68 -21.93 3.06
C ASN A 90 3.76 -20.87 2.45
N ALA A 91 2.45 -21.08 2.47
CA ALA A 91 1.50 -20.08 2.00
C ALA A 91 1.51 -18.81 2.89
N ARG A 92 1.76 -18.95 4.21
CA ARG A 92 2.00 -17.80 5.11
C ARG A 92 3.26 -17.03 4.74
N LEU A 93 4.35 -17.74 4.41
CA LEU A 93 5.59 -17.11 3.95
C LEU A 93 5.38 -16.36 2.63
N MET A 94 4.64 -16.96 1.69
CA MET A 94 4.26 -16.32 0.43
C MET A 94 3.38 -15.08 0.66
N LEU A 95 2.40 -15.12 1.58
CA LEU A 95 1.62 -13.94 1.97
C LEU A 95 2.52 -12.80 2.47
N ASN A 96 3.48 -13.11 3.34
CA ASN A 96 4.43 -12.12 3.84
C ASN A 96 5.30 -11.52 2.72
N LEU A 97 5.69 -12.33 1.73
CA LEU A 97 6.35 -11.85 0.52
C LEU A 97 5.44 -10.89 -0.25
N LEU A 98 4.18 -11.26 -0.48
CA LEU A 98 3.22 -10.46 -1.25
C LEU A 98 2.97 -9.06 -0.65
N TYR A 99 2.98 -8.91 0.67
CA TYR A 99 2.89 -7.57 1.30
C TYR A 99 4.10 -6.67 1.03
N ARG A 100 5.26 -7.25 0.74
CA ARG A 100 6.49 -6.52 0.40
C ARG A 100 6.66 -6.34 -1.11
N LYS A 101 6.26 -7.36 -1.87
CA LYS A 101 6.34 -7.47 -3.32
C LYS A 101 5.00 -8.01 -3.83
N PRO A 102 4.02 -7.13 -4.12
CA PRO A 102 2.65 -7.54 -4.45
C PRO A 102 2.49 -8.15 -5.85
N MET A 103 3.56 -8.18 -6.64
CA MET A 103 3.62 -8.84 -7.94
C MET A 103 4.81 -9.78 -7.95
N VAL A 104 4.55 -11.08 -8.08
CA VAL A 104 5.56 -12.14 -7.98
C VAL A 104 5.47 -13.12 -9.14
N SER A 105 6.61 -13.64 -9.55
CA SER A 105 6.75 -14.80 -10.43
C SER A 105 7.00 -16.07 -9.62
N ALA A 106 6.96 -17.24 -10.26
CA ALA A 106 7.37 -18.49 -9.63
C ALA A 106 8.82 -18.42 -9.12
N THR A 107 9.72 -17.82 -9.91
CA THR A 107 11.13 -17.62 -9.53
C THR A 107 11.30 -16.76 -8.29
N ASP A 108 10.47 -15.71 -8.12
CA ASP A 108 10.49 -14.90 -6.90
C ASP A 108 10.16 -15.72 -5.66
N ILE A 109 9.19 -16.64 -5.77
CA ILE A 109 8.75 -17.50 -4.66
C ILE A 109 9.80 -18.56 -4.36
N GLU A 110 10.39 -19.18 -5.39
CA GLU A 110 11.48 -20.15 -5.23
C GLU A 110 12.64 -19.55 -4.42
N VAL A 111 13.09 -18.36 -4.80
CA VAL A 111 14.20 -17.67 -4.14
C VAL A 111 13.81 -17.22 -2.74
N ALA A 112 12.62 -16.65 -2.56
CA ALA A 112 12.21 -16.09 -1.27
C ALA A 112 11.90 -17.17 -0.21
N LEU A 113 11.38 -18.34 -0.63
CA LEU A 113 10.99 -19.42 0.27
C LEU A 113 11.99 -20.59 0.27
N SER A 114 13.03 -20.55 -0.58
CA SER A 114 13.98 -21.65 -0.77
C SER A 114 13.30 -22.99 -1.09
N VAL A 115 12.33 -22.96 -2.01
CA VAL A 115 11.55 -24.12 -2.44
C VAL A 115 11.79 -24.45 -3.90
N SER A 116 11.51 -25.70 -4.29
CA SER A 116 11.61 -26.11 -5.70
C SER A 116 10.54 -25.45 -6.58
N THR A 117 10.83 -25.31 -7.87
CA THR A 117 9.87 -24.79 -8.87
C THR A 117 8.50 -25.47 -8.85
N PRO A 118 8.40 -26.81 -8.76
CA PRO A 118 7.08 -27.46 -8.64
C PRO A 118 6.33 -27.04 -7.37
N THR A 119 7.04 -26.82 -6.26
CA THR A 119 6.45 -26.38 -4.99
C THR A 119 5.96 -24.93 -5.09
N ALA A 120 6.76 -24.04 -5.67
CA ALA A 120 6.34 -22.65 -5.92
C ALA A 120 5.10 -22.58 -6.81
N ASN A 121 5.06 -23.34 -7.91
CA ASN A 121 3.89 -23.40 -8.78
C ASN A 121 2.65 -24.02 -8.10
N ALA A 122 2.84 -25.01 -7.22
CA ALA A 122 1.73 -25.54 -6.43
C ALA A 122 1.18 -24.49 -5.46
N LEU A 123 2.05 -23.74 -4.77
CA LEU A 123 1.64 -22.64 -3.90
C LEU A 123 0.92 -21.53 -4.66
N ILE A 124 1.41 -21.14 -5.83
CA ILE A 124 0.73 -20.15 -6.68
C ILE A 124 -0.70 -20.61 -6.98
N ARG A 125 -0.88 -21.85 -7.44
CA ARG A 125 -2.22 -22.39 -7.74
C ARG A 125 -3.13 -22.40 -6.51
N ASP A 126 -2.60 -22.79 -5.36
CA ASP A 126 -3.37 -22.77 -4.10
C ASP A 126 -3.81 -21.32 -3.76
N MET A 127 -2.94 -20.32 -3.95
CA MET A 127 -3.24 -18.91 -3.70
C MET A 127 -4.19 -18.30 -4.74
N GLU A 128 -4.12 -18.72 -6.01
CA GLU A 128 -5.07 -18.36 -7.05
C GLU A 128 -6.47 -18.94 -6.77
N ASN A 129 -6.54 -20.21 -6.36
CA ASN A 129 -7.79 -20.87 -5.99
C ASN A 129 -8.47 -20.20 -4.78
N LEU A 130 -7.68 -19.64 -3.86
CA LEU A 130 -8.18 -18.82 -2.75
C LEU A 130 -8.55 -17.38 -3.16
N GLY A 131 -8.36 -16.99 -4.42
CA GLY A 131 -8.61 -15.64 -4.92
C GLY A 131 -7.67 -14.58 -4.32
N ILE A 132 -6.49 -14.98 -3.84
CA ILE A 132 -5.51 -14.08 -3.24
C ILE A 132 -4.63 -13.45 -4.30
N VAL A 133 -4.20 -14.22 -5.30
CA VAL A 133 -3.42 -13.72 -6.44
C VAL A 133 -4.11 -14.04 -7.75
N THR A 134 -3.83 -13.23 -8.77
CA THR A 134 -4.33 -13.44 -10.14
C THR A 134 -3.19 -13.28 -11.12
N GLU A 135 -3.13 -14.17 -12.12
CA GLU A 135 -2.23 -14.04 -13.26
C GLU A 135 -2.56 -12.77 -14.07
N ILE A 136 -1.53 -11.98 -14.44
CA ILE A 136 -1.72 -10.68 -15.13
C ILE A 136 -1.02 -10.56 -16.48
N THR A 137 -0.22 -11.55 -16.90
CA THR A 137 0.58 -11.47 -18.13
C THR A 137 -0.10 -12.12 -19.33
N GLY A 138 -0.99 -13.09 -19.13
CA GLY A 138 -1.60 -13.89 -20.19
C GLY A 138 -0.61 -14.80 -20.93
N GLN A 139 0.61 -14.97 -20.42
CA GLN A 139 1.69 -15.70 -21.10
C GLN A 139 1.78 -17.17 -20.62
N GLN A 140 2.37 -18.03 -21.46
CA GLN A 140 2.64 -19.43 -21.07
C GLN A 140 3.89 -19.60 -20.20
N ARG A 141 4.86 -18.69 -20.28
CA ARG A 141 6.12 -18.71 -19.52
C ARG A 141 6.37 -17.33 -18.92
N GLY A 142 7.12 -17.26 -17.82
CA GLY A 142 7.42 -15.98 -17.16
C GLY A 142 6.20 -15.31 -16.53
N ARG A 143 5.18 -16.10 -16.16
CA ARG A 143 3.92 -15.58 -15.58
C ARG A 143 4.18 -14.78 -14.32
N VAL A 144 3.49 -13.65 -14.21
CA VAL A 144 3.47 -12.80 -13.03
C VAL A 144 2.07 -12.83 -12.44
N PHE A 145 2.02 -12.93 -11.12
CA PHE A 145 0.81 -13.00 -10.32
C PHE A 145 0.74 -11.79 -9.41
N ALA A 146 -0.38 -11.08 -9.43
CA ALA A 146 -0.61 -9.88 -8.64
C ALA A 146 -1.55 -10.15 -7.48
N PHE A 147 -1.24 -9.58 -6.32
CA PHE A 147 -2.17 -9.47 -5.20
C PHE A 147 -3.10 -8.27 -5.42
N ASP A 148 -3.96 -8.37 -6.43
CA ASP A 148 -4.79 -7.27 -6.94
C ASP A 148 -5.66 -6.63 -5.84
N ARG A 149 -6.29 -7.47 -5.00
CA ARG A 149 -7.08 -7.01 -3.85
C ARG A 149 -6.29 -6.10 -2.91
N TYR A 150 -5.00 -6.34 -2.70
CA TYR A 150 -4.16 -5.48 -1.87
C TYR A 150 -3.78 -4.19 -2.59
N LEU A 151 -3.40 -4.27 -3.87
CA LEU A 151 -3.04 -3.12 -4.69
C LEU A 151 -4.20 -2.12 -4.82
N SER A 152 -5.42 -2.62 -5.03
CA SER A 152 -6.63 -1.81 -5.18
C SER A 152 -6.92 -0.92 -3.97
N LEU A 153 -6.44 -1.29 -2.76
CA LEU A 153 -6.65 -0.51 -1.53
C LEU A 153 -5.93 0.84 -1.55
N PHE A 154 -4.92 1.01 -2.41
CA PHE A 154 -4.16 2.25 -2.56
C PHE A 154 -4.67 3.14 -3.69
N VAL A 155 -5.54 2.62 -4.57
CA VAL A 155 -6.05 3.31 -5.76
C VAL A 155 -7.47 3.86 -5.54
N SER A 156 -8.17 3.36 -4.50
CA SER A 156 -9.54 3.75 -4.14
C SER A 156 -9.64 5.01 -3.27
#